data_AF-A0A815PX85-F1
#
_entry.id   AF-A0A815PX85-F1
#
_cell.length_a   1.000
_cell.length_b   1.000
_cell.length_c   1.000
_cell.angle_alpha   90.00
_cell.angle_beta   90.00
_cell.angle_gamma   90.00
#
_symmetry.space_group_name_H-M   'P 1'
#
loop_
_entity.id
_entity.type
_entity.pdbx_description
1 polymer ?
#
loop_
_entity_poly.entity_id
_entity_poly.type
_entity_poly.pdbx_seq_one_letter_code
_entity_poly.pdbx_strand_id
1 'polypeptide(L)'
;MYQRLTNEKSIFHLTKRLKIIADFIQLGDIEEINKQVQAVRELNLEYICSSIIEALEQAQYDHAVQQINVLLNRYSEVLMFIDPEIAALQLELKNLQERLSEIEQNKQNMYAIIRTYRIEKYKRLTPVESAIIIAKHKFYFQKMQHIQAKATTSGVDNTVELEQCQKLYEQVTYEFEQFEKRKKEDENYYNESRRTKGKSSSHLKTDTTMDETMSEMTKLYREAVFQCHPDRFSEDDQKQLAHNICTRLNNAYAQHDWDTVRLIHEQLKLGLLAVNVPVDNAKKLLRLERDALRQQFEMRAKRYKQIYSLNEQFLTIVPTQNHVTPYLERMEAQLHDELADWNRQIEEFNKKDLIVAVSNNFIDSQQCIKRDWEYLIKHPLENIMIDPINDDDLYHWQGIFIGPNDTSYKDGWFLVQIDFPHDFPKKKPMLKLTTKIDHPNVTTEGIMKLCNDQSWSSHDHLRSYLLRMYQIIFYPKVQSDHNSSQSMAIQQFRNDRTTLDETPKRWTDTYAVLYNTREKYIQKSD
;
A
#
# COMPACT_ATOMS: atom_id res chain seq x y z
N MET A 1 -71.25 29.31 -13.54
CA MET A 1 -70.36 28.15 -13.28
C MET A 1 -71.15 26.84 -13.25
N TYR A 2 -72.25 26.75 -12.47
CA TYR A 2 -73.16 25.58 -12.46
C TYR A 2 -73.76 25.24 -13.84
N GLN A 3 -74.22 26.24 -14.61
CA GLN A 3 -74.72 26.05 -15.99
C GLN A 3 -73.67 25.59 -17.01
N ARG A 4 -72.38 25.87 -16.79
CA ARG A 4 -71.28 25.36 -17.64
C ARG A 4 -71.00 23.89 -17.32
N LEU A 5 -70.95 23.54 -16.03
CA LEU A 5 -70.75 22.17 -15.57
C LEU A 5 -71.91 21.22 -15.93
N THR A 6 -73.15 21.71 -15.94
CA THR A 6 -74.31 20.93 -16.42
C THR A 6 -74.24 20.70 -17.93
N ASN A 7 -73.83 21.70 -18.72
CA ASN A 7 -73.67 21.55 -20.16
C ASN A 7 -72.52 20.59 -20.53
N GLU A 8 -71.39 20.62 -19.81
CA GLU A 8 -70.26 19.71 -20.04
C GLU A 8 -70.61 18.25 -19.74
N LYS A 9 -71.33 17.98 -18.64
CA LYS A 9 -71.84 16.62 -18.35
C LYS A 9 -72.84 16.16 -19.41
N SER A 10 -73.78 17.02 -19.83
CA SER A 10 -74.75 16.66 -20.87
C SER A 10 -74.07 16.41 -22.23
N ILE A 11 -73.01 17.16 -22.57
CA ILE A 11 -72.21 16.96 -23.79
C ILE A 11 -71.43 15.64 -23.73
N PHE A 12 -70.89 15.23 -22.58
CA PHE A 12 -70.24 13.93 -22.44
C PHE A 12 -71.22 12.74 -22.62
N HIS A 13 -72.43 12.86 -22.07
CA HIS A 13 -73.45 11.82 -22.26
C HIS A 13 -73.94 11.80 -23.72
N LEU A 14 -74.01 12.96 -24.37
CA LEU A 14 -74.35 13.10 -25.78
C LEU A 14 -73.32 12.41 -26.69
N THR A 15 -72.02 12.67 -26.52
CA THR A 15 -70.97 12.04 -27.34
C THR A 15 -70.95 10.52 -27.18
N LYS A 16 -71.17 10.00 -25.96
CA LYS A 16 -71.28 8.56 -25.72
C LYS A 16 -72.48 7.95 -26.45
N ARG A 17 -73.66 8.59 -26.38
CA ARG A 17 -74.87 8.11 -27.08
C ARG A 17 -74.75 8.19 -28.59
N LEU A 18 -74.16 9.25 -29.13
CA LEU A 18 -73.93 9.38 -30.58
C LEU A 18 -72.97 8.31 -31.10
N LYS A 19 -71.95 7.93 -30.33
CA LYS A 19 -71.07 6.80 -30.67
C LYS A 19 -71.82 5.47 -30.69
N ILE A 20 -72.66 5.23 -29.69
CA ILE A 20 -73.53 4.05 -29.63
C ILE A 20 -74.51 4.01 -30.83
N ILE A 21 -75.07 5.16 -31.22
CA ILE A 21 -75.93 5.27 -32.41
C ILE A 21 -75.15 4.94 -33.69
N ALA A 22 -73.92 5.44 -33.84
CA ALA A 22 -73.07 5.11 -34.99
C ALA A 22 -72.74 3.59 -35.06
N ASP A 23 -72.50 2.96 -33.92
CA ASP A 23 -72.24 1.52 -33.82
C ASP A 23 -73.51 0.71 -34.18
N PHE A 24 -74.69 1.11 -33.69
CA PHE A 24 -75.96 0.45 -34.05
C PHE A 24 -76.37 0.63 -35.51
N ILE A 25 -76.00 1.76 -36.13
CA ILE A 25 -76.17 1.96 -37.58
C ILE A 25 -75.33 0.96 -38.38
N GLN A 26 -74.10 0.68 -37.95
CA GLN A 26 -73.26 -0.34 -38.59
C GLN A 26 -73.81 -1.75 -38.41
N LEU A 27 -74.48 -2.00 -37.27
CA LEU A 27 -75.10 -3.29 -36.95
C LEU A 27 -76.49 -3.48 -37.58
N GLY A 28 -77.10 -2.42 -38.12
CA GLY A 28 -78.41 -2.46 -38.79
C GLY A 28 -79.62 -2.55 -37.87
N ASP A 29 -79.49 -2.21 -36.59
CA ASP A 29 -80.56 -2.34 -35.59
C ASP A 29 -81.38 -1.04 -35.45
N ILE A 30 -82.45 -0.93 -36.24
CA ILE A 30 -83.29 0.28 -36.35
C ILE A 30 -84.10 0.55 -35.07
N GLU A 31 -84.50 -0.49 -34.33
CA GLU A 31 -85.27 -0.31 -33.08
C GLU A 31 -84.42 0.36 -32.00
N GLU A 32 -83.17 -0.07 -31.86
CA GLU A 32 -82.27 0.47 -30.83
C GLU A 32 -81.78 1.87 -31.19
N ILE A 33 -81.59 2.18 -32.48
CA ILE A 33 -81.33 3.55 -32.96
C ILE A 33 -82.44 4.51 -32.51
N ASN A 34 -83.72 4.13 -32.70
CA ASN A 34 -84.85 4.98 -32.34
C ASN A 34 -84.95 5.24 -30.82
N LYS A 35 -84.66 4.24 -29.99
CA LYS A 35 -84.60 4.42 -28.52
C LYS A 35 -83.48 5.39 -28.12
N GLN A 36 -82.30 5.26 -28.75
CA GLN A 36 -81.18 6.15 -28.44
C GLN A 36 -81.42 7.59 -28.93
N VAL A 37 -82.11 7.79 -30.06
CA VAL A 37 -82.53 9.11 -30.55
C VAL A 37 -83.50 9.78 -29.57
N GLN A 38 -84.46 9.04 -29.04
CA GLN A 38 -85.38 9.55 -28.02
C GLN A 38 -84.64 9.96 -26.73
N ALA A 39 -83.68 9.14 -26.28
CA ALA A 39 -82.85 9.46 -25.12
C ALA A 39 -81.88 10.64 -25.36
N VAL A 40 -81.52 10.94 -26.62
CA VAL A 40 -80.75 12.14 -26.98
C VAL A 40 -81.62 13.40 -26.92
N ARG A 41 -82.90 13.32 -27.28
CA ARG A 41 -83.86 14.44 -27.14
C ARG A 41 -84.07 14.85 -25.69
N GLU A 42 -84.11 13.89 -24.77
CA GLU A 42 -84.24 14.14 -23.32
C GLU A 42 -83.07 14.94 -22.71
N LEU A 43 -81.91 15.02 -23.39
CA LEU A 43 -80.74 15.76 -22.92
C LEU A 43 -80.85 17.28 -23.11
N ASN A 44 -81.95 17.81 -23.69
CA ASN A 44 -82.19 19.24 -23.92
C ASN A 44 -81.04 19.95 -24.69
N LEU A 45 -80.40 19.25 -25.64
CA LEU A 45 -79.30 19.78 -26.48
C LEU A 45 -79.66 19.77 -27.98
N GLU A 46 -80.93 20.01 -28.31
CA GLU A 46 -81.46 19.93 -29.68
C GLU A 46 -80.75 20.86 -30.66
N TYR A 47 -80.23 22.01 -30.23
CA TYR A 47 -79.49 22.94 -31.10
C TYR A 47 -78.21 22.33 -31.69
N ILE A 48 -77.59 21.35 -31.02
CA ILE A 48 -76.30 20.77 -31.42
C ILE A 48 -76.50 19.53 -32.31
N CYS A 49 -77.61 18.81 -32.13
CA CYS A 49 -77.86 17.51 -32.77
C CYS A 49 -79.08 17.49 -33.69
N SER A 50 -79.73 18.63 -33.94
CA SER A 50 -80.93 18.73 -34.79
C SER A 50 -80.71 18.14 -36.18
N SER A 51 -79.59 18.49 -36.83
CA SER A 51 -79.27 17.95 -38.17
C SER A 51 -78.97 16.44 -38.17
N ILE A 52 -78.45 15.90 -37.05
CA ILE A 52 -78.17 14.46 -36.92
C ILE A 52 -79.49 13.71 -36.68
N ILE A 53 -80.36 14.25 -35.83
CA ILE A 53 -81.66 13.67 -35.53
C ILE A 53 -82.55 13.67 -36.79
N GLU A 54 -82.59 14.76 -37.57
CA GLU A 54 -83.30 14.81 -38.85
C GLU A 54 -82.75 13.80 -39.86
N ALA A 55 -81.43 13.64 -39.97
CA ALA A 55 -80.82 12.65 -40.85
C ALA A 55 -81.16 11.21 -40.46
N LEU A 56 -81.26 10.91 -39.15
CA LEU A 56 -81.68 9.60 -38.64
C LEU A 56 -83.17 9.33 -38.89
N GLU A 57 -84.04 10.35 -38.76
CA GLU A 57 -85.48 10.21 -39.02
C GLU A 57 -85.81 10.06 -40.51
N GLN A 58 -85.00 10.65 -41.40
CA GLN A 58 -85.13 10.49 -42.85
C GLN A 58 -84.43 9.22 -43.40
N ALA A 59 -84.00 8.32 -42.50
CA ALA A 59 -83.26 7.08 -42.83
C ALA A 59 -81.96 7.31 -43.65
N GLN A 60 -81.36 8.50 -43.54
CA GLN A 60 -80.08 8.85 -44.18
C GLN A 60 -78.91 8.49 -43.28
N TYR A 61 -78.74 7.20 -43.00
CA TYR A 61 -77.80 6.68 -42.00
C TYR A 61 -76.32 7.00 -42.31
N ASP A 62 -75.90 6.94 -43.58
CA ASP A 62 -74.54 7.28 -43.99
C ASP A 62 -74.22 8.76 -43.70
N HIS A 63 -75.19 9.65 -43.97
CA HIS A 63 -75.05 11.07 -43.69
C HIS A 63 -75.03 11.35 -42.19
N ALA A 64 -75.89 10.66 -41.42
CA ALA A 64 -75.92 10.75 -39.97
C ALA A 64 -74.59 10.32 -39.33
N VAL A 65 -73.99 9.20 -39.78
CA VAL A 65 -72.69 8.73 -39.28
C VAL A 65 -71.57 9.72 -39.60
N GLN A 66 -71.55 10.33 -40.79
CA GLN A 66 -70.59 11.37 -41.13
C GLN A 66 -70.71 12.58 -40.20
N GLN A 67 -71.93 13.05 -39.95
CA GLN A 67 -72.16 14.17 -39.03
C GLN A 67 -71.81 13.83 -37.58
N ILE A 68 -72.13 12.61 -37.13
CA ILE A 68 -71.72 12.09 -35.82
C ILE A 68 -70.21 12.11 -35.69
N ASN A 69 -69.48 11.60 -36.69
CA ASN A 69 -68.01 11.55 -36.65
C ASN A 69 -67.37 12.95 -36.64
N VAL A 70 -67.92 13.90 -37.41
CA VAL A 70 -67.47 15.31 -37.39
C VAL A 70 -67.68 15.92 -36.00
N LEU A 71 -68.82 15.63 -35.37
CA LEU A 71 -69.16 16.14 -34.04
C LEU A 71 -68.30 15.48 -32.96
N LEU A 72 -68.10 14.17 -33.03
CA LEU A 72 -67.21 13.43 -32.13
C LEU A 72 -65.77 13.92 -32.24
N ASN A 73 -65.26 14.20 -33.45
CA ASN A 73 -63.92 14.77 -33.62
C ASN A 73 -63.80 16.18 -33.06
N ARG A 74 -64.82 17.02 -33.27
CA ARG A 74 -64.83 18.39 -32.71
C ARG A 74 -64.83 18.39 -31.18
N TYR A 75 -65.56 17.46 -30.57
CA TYR A 75 -65.63 17.37 -29.11
C TYR A 75 -64.52 16.50 -28.50
N SER A 76 -63.89 15.59 -29.25
CA SER A 76 -62.71 14.85 -28.79
C SER A 76 -61.49 15.77 -28.67
N GLU A 77 -61.36 16.76 -29.56
CA GLU A 77 -60.35 17.81 -29.46
C GLU A 77 -60.58 18.75 -28.25
N VAL A 78 -61.83 18.94 -27.83
CA VAL A 78 -62.21 19.81 -26.70
C VAL A 78 -62.24 19.06 -25.35
N LEU A 79 -62.46 17.73 -25.33
CA LEU A 79 -62.53 16.88 -24.12
C LEU A 79 -61.19 16.23 -23.72
N MET A 80 -60.05 16.82 -24.08
CA MET A 80 -58.79 16.51 -23.39
C MET A 80 -58.72 17.25 -22.04
N PHE A 81 -59.66 16.98 -21.12
CA PHE A 81 -59.48 17.39 -19.73
C PHE A 81 -58.51 16.41 -19.07
N ILE A 82 -57.21 16.66 -19.23
CA ILE A 82 -56.19 16.09 -18.36
C ILE A 82 -56.27 16.91 -17.07
N ASP A 83 -56.60 16.27 -15.95
CA ASP A 83 -56.64 16.95 -14.66
C ASP A 83 -55.28 17.65 -14.43
N PRO A 84 -55.25 18.99 -14.27
CA PRO A 84 -54.00 19.75 -14.20
C PRO A 84 -53.13 19.32 -13.01
N GLU A 85 -53.74 18.77 -11.97
CA GLU A 85 -53.03 18.23 -10.81
C GLU A 85 -52.35 16.89 -11.13
N ILE A 86 -53.00 16.02 -11.91
CA ILE A 86 -52.40 14.77 -12.37
C ILE A 86 -51.23 15.06 -13.31
N ALA A 87 -51.39 16.00 -14.25
CA ALA A 87 -50.31 16.43 -15.14
C ALA A 87 -49.12 17.03 -14.37
N ALA A 88 -49.40 17.85 -13.35
CA ALA A 88 -48.37 18.41 -12.48
C ALA A 88 -47.63 17.34 -11.67
N LEU A 89 -48.35 16.37 -11.10
CA LEU A 89 -47.75 15.25 -10.36
C LEU A 89 -46.89 14.36 -11.28
N GLN A 90 -47.34 14.06 -12.50
CA GLN A 90 -46.56 13.30 -13.48
C GLN A 90 -45.28 14.03 -13.90
N LEU A 91 -45.34 15.35 -14.09
CA LEU A 91 -44.16 16.15 -14.39
C LEU A 91 -43.18 16.17 -13.20
N GLU A 92 -43.69 16.28 -11.98
CA GLU A 92 -42.86 16.24 -10.76
C GLU A 92 -42.19 14.88 -10.59
N LEU A 93 -42.92 13.78 -10.81
CA LEU A 93 -42.39 12.42 -10.80
C LEU A 93 -41.25 12.26 -11.81
N LYS A 94 -41.45 12.74 -13.04
CA LYS A 94 -40.42 12.70 -14.09
C LYS A 94 -39.17 13.48 -13.67
N ASN A 95 -39.32 14.67 -13.10
CA ASN A 95 -38.20 15.47 -12.61
C ASN A 95 -37.45 14.76 -11.47
N LEU A 96 -38.17 14.16 -10.51
CA LEU A 96 -37.54 13.39 -9.42
C LEU A 96 -36.78 12.17 -9.94
N GLN A 97 -37.31 11.47 -10.95
CA GLN A 97 -36.64 10.34 -11.60
C GLN A 97 -35.36 10.79 -12.32
N GLU A 98 -35.40 11.90 -13.06
CA GLU A 98 -34.22 12.48 -13.73
C GLU A 98 -33.14 12.86 -12.71
N ARG A 99 -33.52 13.53 -11.60
CA ARG A 99 -32.58 13.90 -10.53
C ARG A 99 -32.00 12.69 -9.79
N LEU A 100 -32.78 11.62 -9.61
CA LEU A 100 -32.29 10.37 -9.05
C LEU A 100 -31.27 9.69 -9.98
N SER A 101 -31.53 9.71 -11.29
CA SER A 101 -30.61 9.20 -12.30
C SER A 101 -29.29 9.98 -12.32
N GLU A 102 -29.35 11.31 -12.22
CA GLU A 102 -28.18 12.19 -12.13
C GLU A 102 -27.32 11.88 -10.90
N ILE A 103 -27.94 11.71 -9.72
CA ILE A 103 -27.21 11.34 -8.50
C ILE A 103 -26.52 9.98 -8.65
N GLU A 104 -27.17 9.01 -9.28
CA GLU A 104 -26.59 7.68 -9.48
C GLU A 104 -25.41 7.73 -10.47
N GLN A 105 -25.52 8.50 -11.55
CA GLN A 105 -24.42 8.73 -12.49
C GLN A 105 -23.23 9.42 -11.81
N ASN A 106 -23.50 10.46 -11.01
CA ASN A 106 -22.47 11.17 -10.25
C ASN A 106 -21.79 10.26 -9.22
N LYS A 107 -22.55 9.38 -8.56
CA LYS A 107 -22.01 8.35 -7.66
C LYS A 107 -21.11 7.36 -8.40
N GLN A 108 -21.51 6.88 -9.57
CA GLN A 108 -20.68 5.98 -10.38
C GLN A 108 -19.36 6.65 -10.82
N ASN A 109 -19.43 7.91 -11.25
CA ASN A 109 -18.26 8.72 -11.60
C ASN A 109 -17.31 8.86 -10.40
N MET A 110 -17.84 9.20 -9.22
CA MET A 110 -17.06 9.26 -7.97
C MET A 110 -16.33 7.95 -7.68
N TYR A 111 -17.03 6.81 -7.73
CA TYR A 111 -16.41 5.51 -7.50
C TYR A 111 -15.32 5.19 -8.52
N ALA A 112 -15.48 5.58 -9.79
CA ALA A 112 -14.47 5.40 -10.81
C ALA A 112 -13.20 6.22 -10.51
N ILE A 113 -13.34 7.45 -10.04
CA ILE A 113 -12.20 8.31 -9.65
C ILE A 113 -11.51 7.73 -8.41
N ILE A 114 -12.27 7.33 -7.38
CA ILE A 114 -11.72 6.70 -6.16
C ILE A 114 -10.94 5.42 -6.50
N ARG A 115 -11.50 4.58 -7.36
CA ARG A 115 -10.84 3.36 -7.83
C ARG A 115 -9.52 3.68 -8.54
N THR A 116 -9.54 4.69 -9.41
CA THR A 116 -8.35 5.11 -10.16
C THR A 116 -7.26 5.62 -9.22
N TYR A 117 -7.63 6.48 -8.27
CA TYR A 117 -6.72 6.98 -7.25
C TYR A 117 -6.11 5.86 -6.42
N ARG A 118 -6.89 4.92 -5.90
CA ARG A 118 -6.38 3.80 -5.09
C ARG A 118 -5.37 2.97 -5.87
N ILE A 119 -5.66 2.68 -7.14
CA ILE A 119 -4.77 1.90 -8.00
C ILE A 119 -3.46 2.65 -8.27
N GLU A 120 -3.52 3.92 -8.65
CA GLU A 120 -2.32 4.71 -8.94
C GLU A 120 -1.50 4.98 -7.68
N LYS A 121 -2.15 5.25 -6.54
CA LYS A 121 -1.49 5.35 -5.23
C LYS A 121 -0.72 4.07 -4.89
N TYR A 122 -1.37 2.91 -5.00
CA TYR A 122 -0.74 1.63 -4.72
C TYR A 122 0.49 1.35 -5.59
N LYS A 123 0.43 1.72 -6.87
CA LYS A 123 1.55 1.51 -7.80
C LYS A 123 2.73 2.44 -7.57
N ARG A 124 2.46 3.74 -7.35
CA ARG A 124 3.49 4.78 -7.31
C ARG A 124 4.02 5.02 -5.89
N LEU A 125 3.12 5.25 -4.95
CA LEU A 125 3.48 5.74 -3.61
C LEU A 125 3.83 4.62 -2.65
N THR A 126 3.07 3.52 -2.64
CA THR A 126 3.28 2.42 -1.70
C THR A 126 4.71 1.83 -1.73
N PRO A 127 5.40 1.68 -2.89
CA PRO A 127 6.80 1.29 -2.90
C PRO A 127 7.72 2.27 -2.17
N VAL A 128 7.52 3.57 -2.35
CA VAL A 128 8.33 4.63 -1.73
C VAL A 128 8.04 4.72 -0.23
N GLU A 129 6.76 4.69 0.17
CA GLU A 129 6.34 4.61 1.58
C GLU A 129 6.96 3.39 2.27
N SER A 130 6.95 2.23 1.61
CA SER A 130 7.58 1.01 2.12
C SER A 130 9.08 1.19 2.31
N ALA A 131 9.77 1.83 1.36
CA ALA A 131 11.20 2.08 1.46
C ALA A 131 11.54 3.02 2.62
N ILE A 132 10.76 4.08 2.84
CA ILE A 132 10.94 5.02 3.96
C ILE A 132 10.80 4.30 5.30
N ILE A 133 9.73 3.52 5.48
CA ILE A 133 9.48 2.84 6.75
C ILE A 133 10.58 1.80 7.02
N ILE A 134 11.03 1.05 6.00
CA ILE A 134 12.15 0.11 6.13
C ILE A 134 13.44 0.86 6.50
N ALA A 135 13.71 2.01 5.88
CA ALA A 135 14.88 2.83 6.19
C ALA A 135 14.85 3.34 7.64
N LYS A 136 13.71 3.88 8.09
CA LYS A 136 13.50 4.32 9.49
C LYS A 136 13.71 3.17 10.47
N HIS A 137 13.08 2.02 10.21
CA HIS A 137 13.21 0.85 11.07
C HIS A 137 14.67 0.38 11.17
N LYS A 138 15.37 0.30 10.03
CA LYS A 138 16.79 -0.06 9.98
C LYS A 138 17.66 0.93 10.76
N PHE A 139 17.44 2.23 10.59
CA PHE A 139 18.19 3.28 11.27
C PHE A 139 18.08 3.17 12.80
N TYR A 140 16.85 3.11 13.33
CA TYR A 140 16.65 3.04 14.77
C TYR A 140 17.13 1.71 15.37
N PHE A 141 17.01 0.60 14.62
CA PHE A 141 17.57 -0.68 15.02
C PHE A 141 19.10 -0.60 15.18
N GLN A 142 19.80 -0.07 14.18
CA GLN A 142 21.26 0.10 14.22
C GLN A 142 21.69 1.04 15.34
N LYS A 143 20.98 2.16 15.51
CA LYS A 143 21.24 3.13 16.58
C LYS A 143 21.08 2.51 17.97
N MET A 144 20.03 1.72 18.18
CA MET A 144 19.80 1.01 19.45
C MET A 144 20.95 0.04 19.75
N GLN A 145 21.36 -0.79 18.77
CA GLN A 145 22.49 -1.72 18.94
C GLN A 145 23.79 -1.00 19.29
N HIS A 146 24.05 0.15 18.64
CA HIS A 146 25.25 0.93 18.91
C HIS A 146 25.26 1.54 20.32
N ILE A 147 24.13 2.07 20.80
CA ILE A 147 24.01 2.61 22.17
C ILE A 147 24.22 1.49 23.20
N GLN A 148 23.66 0.31 22.96
CA GLN A 148 23.86 -0.87 23.81
C GLN A 148 25.33 -1.29 23.86
N ALA A 149 26.00 -1.37 22.71
CA ALA A 149 27.42 -1.72 22.63
C ALA A 149 28.33 -0.69 23.34
N LYS A 150 27.99 0.61 23.25
CA LYS A 150 28.69 1.68 23.96
C LYS A 150 28.53 1.60 25.47
N ALA A 151 27.34 1.27 25.97
CA ALA A 151 27.11 1.08 27.40
C ALA A 151 27.97 -0.07 27.97
N THR A 152 28.14 -1.17 27.22
CA THR A 152 28.98 -2.31 27.63
C THR A 152 30.48 -1.99 27.63
N THR A 153 30.95 -1.16 26.70
CA THR A 153 32.39 -0.86 26.52
C THR A 153 32.88 0.32 27.36
N SER A 154 32.03 1.32 27.60
CA SER A 154 32.45 2.59 28.22
C SER A 154 32.19 2.65 29.73
N GLY A 155 31.35 1.76 30.27
CA GLY A 155 30.89 1.82 31.68
C GLY A 155 30.11 3.09 32.04
N VAL A 156 29.78 3.93 31.05
CA VAL A 156 28.99 5.17 31.20
C VAL A 156 27.51 4.80 31.13
N ASP A 157 26.75 5.32 32.10
CA ASP A 157 25.31 5.10 32.22
C ASP A 157 24.54 5.87 31.11
N ASN A 158 24.37 5.22 29.96
CA ASN A 158 23.59 5.73 28.82
C ASN A 158 22.12 5.28 28.86
N THR A 159 21.58 4.93 30.05
CA THR A 159 20.22 4.40 30.21
C THR A 159 19.14 5.30 29.63
N VAL A 160 19.26 6.62 29.81
CA VAL A 160 18.27 7.60 29.31
C VAL A 160 18.23 7.66 27.78
N GLU A 161 19.40 7.68 27.12
CA GLU A 161 19.47 7.71 25.66
C GLU A 161 18.99 6.39 25.04
N LEU A 162 19.29 5.27 25.71
CA LEU A 162 18.81 3.95 25.32
C LEU A 162 17.29 3.85 25.42
N GLU A 163 16.70 4.32 26.52
CA GLU A 163 15.24 4.29 26.73
C GLU A 163 14.50 5.15 25.68
N GLN A 164 15.04 6.34 25.36
CA GLN A 164 14.48 7.19 24.30
C GLN A 164 14.56 6.53 22.92
N CYS A 165 15.71 5.94 22.59
CA CYS A 165 15.88 5.24 21.31
C CYS A 165 14.99 4.00 21.20
N GLN A 166 14.77 3.28 22.31
CA GLN A 166 13.89 2.14 22.36
C GLN A 166 12.42 2.53 22.11
N LYS A 167 11.94 3.61 22.75
CA LYS A 167 10.58 4.13 22.51
C LYS A 167 10.37 4.50 21.04
N LEU A 168 11.35 5.17 20.41
CA LEU A 168 11.29 5.51 18.98
C LEU A 168 11.30 4.27 18.09
N TYR A 169 12.12 3.27 18.42
CA TYR A 169 12.15 2.00 17.68
C TYR A 169 10.82 1.24 17.78
N GLU A 170 10.22 1.16 18.98
CA GLU A 170 8.91 0.54 19.19
C GLU A 170 7.81 1.26 18.39
N GLN A 171 7.83 2.61 18.37
CA GLN A 171 6.89 3.40 17.56
C GLN A 171 7.02 3.09 16.06
N VAL A 172 8.24 3.11 15.52
CA VAL A 172 8.46 2.82 14.09
C VAL A 172 8.12 1.36 13.75
N THR A 173 8.36 0.42 14.67
CA THR A 173 7.96 -0.98 14.51
C THR A 173 6.45 -1.11 14.40
N TYR A 174 5.71 -0.44 15.27
CA TYR A 174 4.24 -0.39 15.20
C TYR A 174 3.77 0.22 13.86
N GLU A 175 4.36 1.34 13.43
CA GLU A 175 4.04 1.97 12.15
C GLU A 175 4.28 1.02 10.97
N PHE A 176 5.37 0.25 10.99
CA PHE A 176 5.69 -0.78 10.01
C PHE A 176 4.64 -1.90 9.95
N GLU A 177 4.22 -2.43 11.11
CA GLU A 177 3.19 -3.46 11.17
C GLU A 177 1.83 -2.97 10.63
N GLN A 178 1.44 -1.75 10.99
CA GLN A 178 0.20 -1.16 10.49
C GLN A 178 0.27 -0.89 8.98
N PHE A 179 1.42 -0.45 8.48
CA PHE A 179 1.64 -0.25 7.05
C PHE A 179 1.57 -1.57 6.27
N GLU A 180 2.21 -2.64 6.76
CA GLU A 180 2.15 -3.96 6.11
C GLU A 180 0.74 -4.54 6.07
N LYS A 181 -0.08 -4.30 7.10
CA LYS A 181 -1.52 -4.65 7.07
C LYS A 181 -2.27 -3.89 5.97
N ARG A 182 -2.13 -2.56 5.92
CA ARG A 182 -2.76 -1.72 4.89
C ARG A 182 -2.31 -2.07 3.48
N LYS A 183 -1.02 -2.31 3.29
CA LYS A 183 -0.43 -2.73 2.00
C LYS A 183 -1.02 -4.04 1.50
N LYS A 184 -1.24 -5.03 2.38
CA LYS A 184 -1.94 -6.29 2.02
C LYS A 184 -3.38 -6.05 1.60
N GLU A 185 -4.09 -5.17 2.29
CA GLU A 185 -5.47 -4.80 1.92
C GLU A 185 -5.51 -4.12 0.54
N ASP A 186 -4.63 -3.16 0.28
CA ASP A 186 -4.51 -2.47 -1.00
C ASP A 186 -4.05 -3.42 -2.13
N GLU A 187 -3.15 -4.36 -1.84
CA GLU A 187 -2.71 -5.40 -2.77
C GLU A 187 -3.85 -6.34 -3.16
N ASN A 188 -4.64 -6.79 -2.18
CA ASN A 188 -5.83 -7.61 -2.42
C ASN A 188 -6.82 -6.86 -3.31
N TYR A 189 -7.10 -5.59 -3.00
CA TYR A 189 -7.96 -4.73 -3.79
C TYR A 189 -7.45 -4.52 -5.23
N TYR A 190 -6.14 -4.29 -5.39
CA TYR A 190 -5.50 -4.13 -6.68
C TYR A 190 -5.60 -5.40 -7.53
N ASN A 191 -5.34 -6.56 -6.93
CA ASN A 191 -5.43 -7.87 -7.58
C ASN A 191 -6.87 -8.21 -7.98
N GLU A 192 -7.85 -7.93 -7.13
CA GLU A 192 -9.28 -8.10 -7.43
C GLU A 192 -9.73 -7.16 -8.57
N SER A 193 -9.28 -5.90 -8.55
CA SER A 193 -9.52 -4.93 -9.61
C SER A 193 -8.92 -5.33 -10.95
N ARG A 194 -7.80 -6.07 -10.94
CA ARG A 194 -7.16 -6.60 -12.15
C ARG A 194 -7.89 -7.84 -12.69
N ARG A 195 -8.37 -8.72 -11.81
CA ARG A 195 -9.18 -9.90 -12.16
C ARG A 195 -10.53 -9.51 -12.79
N THR A 196 -11.16 -8.47 -12.28
CA THR A 196 -12.44 -7.93 -12.78
C THR A 196 -12.33 -7.16 -14.10
N LYS A 197 -11.13 -6.68 -14.48
CA LYS A 197 -10.91 -6.13 -15.84
C LYS A 197 -10.85 -7.22 -16.93
N GLY A 198 -10.59 -8.48 -16.56
CA GLY A 198 -10.54 -9.62 -17.48
C GLY A 198 -11.84 -10.42 -17.60
N LYS A 199 -12.88 -10.07 -16.85
CA LYS A 199 -14.21 -10.69 -16.91
C LYS A 199 -15.25 -9.59 -16.79
N SER A 200 -16.11 -9.46 -17.80
CA SER A 200 -17.26 -8.55 -17.77
C SER A 200 -17.96 -8.59 -16.42
N SER A 201 -18.07 -7.41 -15.82
CA SER A 201 -18.77 -7.05 -14.59
C SER A 201 -19.79 -8.07 -14.08
N SER A 202 -19.46 -8.75 -12.98
CA SER A 202 -20.47 -9.23 -12.04
C SER A 202 -19.95 -9.19 -10.60
N HIS A 203 -20.72 -8.50 -9.76
CA HIS A 203 -20.83 -8.67 -8.31
C HIS A 203 -19.69 -8.10 -7.44
N LEU A 204 -19.87 -6.84 -7.03
CA LEU A 204 -19.46 -6.43 -5.68
C LEU A 204 -20.53 -6.94 -4.71
N LYS A 205 -20.12 -7.78 -3.75
CA LYS A 205 -20.96 -8.27 -2.66
C LYS A 205 -21.19 -7.13 -1.65
N THR A 206 -22.45 -6.89 -1.29
CA THR A 206 -22.81 -6.09 -0.12
C THR A 206 -23.50 -6.99 0.91
N ASP A 207 -22.87 -7.04 2.08
CA ASP A 207 -23.39 -7.09 3.45
C ASP A 207 -24.58 -7.99 3.83
N THR A 208 -24.32 -8.70 4.92
CA THR A 208 -25.02 -9.79 5.60
C THR A 208 -26.36 -9.43 6.26
N THR A 209 -27.01 -8.35 5.84
CA THR A 209 -28.39 -8.00 6.27
C THR A 209 -29.46 -8.44 5.27
N MET A 210 -29.05 -9.02 4.13
CA MET A 210 -29.93 -9.30 2.99
C MET A 210 -30.84 -10.54 3.19
N ASP A 211 -30.43 -11.54 3.97
CA ASP A 211 -31.13 -12.84 4.02
C ASP A 211 -32.51 -12.80 4.69
N GLU A 212 -32.69 -11.97 5.72
CA GLU A 212 -34.02 -11.78 6.35
C GLU A 212 -34.96 -10.99 5.43
N THR A 213 -34.44 -10.00 4.69
CA THR A 213 -35.22 -9.18 3.74
C THR A 213 -35.63 -9.98 2.49
N MET A 214 -34.81 -10.94 2.05
CA MET A 214 -35.12 -11.79 0.89
C MET A 214 -36.35 -12.68 1.11
N SER A 215 -36.53 -13.21 2.33
CA SER A 215 -37.66 -14.08 2.67
C SER A 215 -39.00 -13.34 2.63
N GLU A 216 -39.05 -12.14 3.21
CA GLU A 216 -40.24 -11.30 3.24
C GLU A 216 -40.62 -10.81 1.84
N MET A 217 -39.63 -10.43 1.02
CA MET A 217 -39.88 -9.97 -0.35
C MET A 217 -40.33 -11.09 -1.29
N THR A 218 -39.83 -12.31 -1.07
CA THR A 218 -40.30 -13.51 -1.78
C THR A 218 -41.78 -13.79 -1.49
N LYS A 219 -42.26 -13.50 -0.27
CA LYS A 219 -43.67 -13.65 0.11
C LYS A 219 -44.56 -12.63 -0.60
N LEU A 220 -44.16 -11.35 -0.63
CA LEU A 220 -44.90 -10.28 -1.32
C LEU A 220 -44.99 -10.54 -2.83
N TYR A 221 -43.91 -11.01 -3.45
CA TYR A 221 -43.91 -11.39 -4.86
C TYR A 221 -44.94 -12.49 -5.16
N ARG A 222 -44.99 -13.55 -4.35
CA ARG A 222 -45.96 -14.65 -4.54
C ARG A 222 -47.41 -14.17 -4.42
N GLU A 223 -47.67 -13.30 -3.46
CA GLU A 223 -49.01 -12.72 -3.26
C GLU A 223 -49.41 -11.80 -4.43
N ALA A 224 -48.48 -11.00 -4.95
CA ALA A 224 -48.70 -10.14 -6.12
C ALA A 224 -48.94 -10.95 -7.41
N VAL A 225 -48.16 -12.02 -7.64
CA VAL A 225 -48.36 -12.92 -8.79
C VAL A 225 -49.73 -13.59 -8.76
N PHE A 226 -50.18 -14.02 -7.56
CA PHE A 226 -51.52 -14.57 -7.39
C PHE A 226 -52.63 -13.55 -7.72
N GLN A 227 -52.39 -12.26 -7.48
CA GLN A 227 -53.34 -11.19 -7.78
C GLN A 227 -53.35 -10.76 -9.26
N CYS A 228 -52.22 -10.82 -9.97
CA CYS A 228 -52.13 -10.45 -11.38
C CYS A 228 -52.22 -11.62 -12.37
N HIS A 229 -52.49 -12.85 -11.92
CA HIS A 229 -52.49 -14.00 -12.82
C HIS A 229 -53.56 -13.88 -13.92
N PRO A 230 -53.21 -13.97 -15.22
CA PRO A 230 -54.14 -13.75 -16.33
C PRO A 230 -55.40 -14.63 -16.28
N ASP A 231 -55.27 -15.88 -15.82
CA ASP A 231 -56.40 -16.84 -15.72
C ASP A 231 -57.49 -16.46 -14.70
N ARG A 232 -57.29 -15.39 -13.90
CA ARG A 232 -58.32 -14.91 -12.97
C ARG A 232 -59.34 -13.95 -13.61
N PHE A 233 -59.10 -13.50 -14.84
CA PHE A 233 -59.94 -12.49 -15.50
C PHE A 233 -60.67 -13.08 -16.70
N SER A 234 -61.95 -12.76 -16.84
CA SER A 234 -62.81 -13.31 -17.91
C SER A 234 -62.76 -12.48 -19.20
N GLU A 235 -62.56 -11.16 -19.10
CA GLU A 235 -62.50 -10.23 -20.24
C GLU A 235 -61.09 -10.17 -20.85
N ASP A 236 -60.99 -10.17 -22.19
CA ASP A 236 -59.70 -10.27 -22.88
C ASP A 236 -58.79 -9.04 -22.67
N ASP A 237 -59.36 -7.84 -22.52
CA ASP A 237 -58.58 -6.62 -22.22
C ASP A 237 -57.96 -6.67 -20.81
N GLN A 238 -58.68 -7.25 -19.84
CA GLN A 238 -58.21 -7.42 -18.47
C GLN A 238 -57.11 -8.50 -18.39
N LYS A 239 -57.22 -9.57 -19.19
CA LYS A 239 -56.17 -10.60 -19.32
C LYS A 239 -54.87 -10.02 -19.87
N GLN A 240 -54.94 -9.12 -20.87
CA GLN A 240 -53.75 -8.47 -21.43
C GLN A 240 -53.08 -7.53 -20.41
N LEU A 241 -53.86 -6.73 -19.68
CA LEU A 241 -53.35 -5.87 -18.60
C LEU A 241 -52.72 -6.68 -17.47
N ALA A 242 -53.38 -7.75 -17.04
CA ALA A 242 -52.88 -8.69 -16.05
C ALA A 242 -51.56 -9.34 -16.50
N HIS A 243 -51.47 -9.76 -17.76
CA HIS A 243 -50.25 -10.31 -18.36
C HIS A 243 -49.08 -9.31 -18.35
N ASN A 244 -49.33 -8.05 -18.72
CA ASN A 244 -48.32 -7.00 -18.73
C ASN A 244 -47.80 -6.67 -17.33
N ILE A 245 -48.70 -6.57 -16.34
CA ILE A 245 -48.33 -6.32 -14.94
C ILE A 245 -47.51 -7.48 -14.37
N CYS A 246 -47.94 -8.73 -14.60
CA CYS A 246 -47.22 -9.91 -14.16
C CYS A 246 -45.84 -10.02 -14.84
N THR A 247 -45.72 -9.66 -16.11
CA THR A 247 -44.42 -9.64 -16.82
C THR A 247 -43.48 -8.60 -16.21
N ARG A 248 -43.99 -7.41 -15.90
CA ARG A 248 -43.23 -6.34 -15.24
C ARG A 248 -42.78 -6.74 -13.83
N LEU A 249 -43.66 -7.40 -13.07
CA LEU A 249 -43.37 -7.93 -11.74
C LEU A 249 -42.27 -9.01 -11.78
N ASN A 250 -42.36 -9.94 -12.72
CA ASN A 250 -41.36 -11.01 -12.90
C ASN A 250 -39.99 -10.43 -13.27
N ASN A 251 -39.95 -9.41 -14.13
CA ASN A 251 -38.72 -8.72 -14.50
C ASN A 251 -38.10 -7.96 -13.31
N ALA A 252 -38.91 -7.27 -12.51
CA ALA A 252 -38.44 -6.57 -11.30
C ALA A 252 -37.89 -7.56 -10.26
N TYR A 253 -38.55 -8.70 -10.07
CA TYR A 253 -38.08 -9.75 -9.17
C TYR A 253 -36.75 -10.36 -9.65
N ALA A 254 -36.60 -10.61 -10.95
CA ALA A 254 -35.37 -11.13 -11.54
C ALA A 254 -34.18 -10.16 -11.41
N GLN A 255 -34.45 -8.85 -11.35
CA GLN A 255 -33.44 -7.80 -11.19
C GLN A 255 -33.18 -7.41 -9.73
N HIS A 256 -33.83 -8.08 -8.76
CA HIS A 256 -33.79 -7.73 -7.33
C HIS A 256 -34.25 -6.29 -7.04
N ASP A 257 -35.17 -5.75 -7.84
CA ASP A 257 -35.78 -4.43 -7.62
C ASP A 257 -37.00 -4.54 -6.69
N TRP A 258 -36.72 -4.57 -5.38
CA TRP A 258 -37.72 -4.80 -4.33
C TRP A 258 -38.73 -3.66 -4.16
N ASP A 259 -38.34 -2.44 -4.51
CA ASP A 259 -39.22 -1.27 -4.40
C ASP A 259 -40.34 -1.36 -5.44
N THR A 260 -39.99 -1.75 -6.67
CA THR A 260 -40.97 -1.99 -7.74
C THR A 260 -41.89 -3.17 -7.41
N VAL A 261 -41.38 -4.24 -6.79
CA VAL A 261 -42.19 -5.39 -6.34
C VAL A 261 -43.21 -4.97 -5.27
N ARG A 262 -42.81 -4.15 -4.30
CA ARG A 262 -43.72 -3.60 -3.26
C ARG A 262 -44.76 -2.66 -3.85
N LEU A 263 -44.35 -1.80 -4.78
CA LEU A 263 -45.24 -0.87 -5.45
C LEU A 263 -46.32 -1.62 -6.24
N ILE A 264 -45.93 -2.64 -7.02
CA ILE A 264 -46.88 -3.47 -7.79
C ILE A 264 -47.81 -4.25 -6.85
N HIS A 265 -47.31 -4.77 -5.74
CA HIS A 265 -48.14 -5.48 -4.76
C HIS A 265 -49.20 -4.57 -4.12
N GLU A 266 -48.82 -3.38 -3.66
CA GLU A 266 -49.78 -2.40 -3.12
C GLU A 266 -50.75 -1.88 -4.19
N GLN A 267 -50.28 -1.71 -5.43
CA GLN A 267 -51.12 -1.36 -6.59
C GLN A 267 -52.20 -2.41 -6.84
N LEU A 268 -51.85 -3.71 -6.79
CA LEU A 268 -52.79 -4.81 -6.98
C LEU A 268 -53.79 -4.92 -5.82
N LYS A 269 -53.32 -4.70 -4.58
CA LYS A 269 -54.14 -4.68 -3.36
C LYS A 269 -55.19 -3.56 -3.34
N LEU A 270 -54.89 -2.43 -4.00
CA LEU A 270 -55.78 -1.28 -4.12
C LEU A 270 -56.76 -1.37 -5.31
N GLY A 271 -56.73 -2.45 -6.11
CA GLY A 271 -57.74 -2.75 -7.12
C GLY A 271 -57.51 -2.11 -8.50
N LEU A 272 -56.26 -1.96 -8.94
CA LEU A 272 -55.89 -1.35 -10.24
C LEU A 272 -56.40 -2.09 -11.50
N LEU A 273 -56.96 -3.29 -11.36
CA LEU A 273 -57.59 -4.04 -12.46
C LEU A 273 -59.05 -3.63 -12.73
N ALA A 274 -59.61 -2.72 -11.93
CA ALA A 274 -60.93 -2.16 -12.20
C ALA A 274 -60.83 -1.10 -13.32
N VAL A 275 -61.53 -1.34 -14.44
CA VAL A 275 -61.56 -0.55 -15.69
C VAL A 275 -62.00 0.92 -15.53
N ASN A 276 -62.25 1.40 -14.31
CA ASN A 276 -62.43 2.82 -14.00
C ASN A 276 -61.83 3.13 -12.63
N VAL A 277 -60.55 3.50 -12.59
CA VAL A 277 -59.96 4.09 -11.38
C VAL A 277 -60.58 5.50 -11.23
N PRO A 278 -61.37 5.78 -10.18
CA PRO A 278 -61.88 7.13 -9.94
C PRO A 278 -60.71 8.13 -9.91
N VAL A 279 -60.89 9.32 -10.44
CA VAL A 279 -59.83 10.36 -10.50
C VAL A 279 -59.16 10.57 -9.13
N ASP A 280 -59.92 10.45 -8.03
CA ASP A 280 -59.42 10.53 -6.66
C ASP A 280 -58.45 9.40 -6.28
N ASN A 281 -58.67 8.18 -6.79
CA ASN A 281 -57.76 7.05 -6.56
C ASN A 281 -56.47 7.18 -7.38
N ALA A 282 -56.55 7.70 -8.61
CA ALA A 282 -55.37 7.98 -9.43
C ALA A 282 -54.49 9.09 -8.82
N LYS A 283 -55.10 10.16 -8.29
CA LYS A 283 -54.40 11.22 -7.55
C LYS A 283 -53.73 10.68 -6.28
N LYS A 284 -54.41 9.81 -5.52
CA LYS A 284 -53.86 9.21 -4.30
C LYS A 284 -52.65 8.32 -4.62
N LEU A 285 -52.72 7.53 -5.69
CA LEU A 285 -51.60 6.69 -6.16
C LEU A 285 -50.39 7.54 -6.58
N LEU A 286 -50.58 8.58 -7.38
CA LEU A 286 -49.49 9.46 -7.83
C LEU A 286 -48.84 10.23 -6.67
N ARG A 287 -49.62 10.65 -5.66
CA ARG A 287 -49.09 11.28 -4.44
C ARG A 287 -48.25 10.30 -3.62
N LEU A 288 -48.69 9.06 -3.46
CA LEU A 288 -47.93 8.02 -2.76
C LEU A 288 -46.61 7.71 -3.49
N GLU A 289 -46.64 7.60 -4.82
CA GLU A 289 -45.44 7.37 -5.63
C GLU A 289 -44.46 8.55 -5.53
N ARG A 290 -44.97 9.79 -5.58
CA ARG A 290 -44.16 11.00 -5.40
C ARG A 290 -43.48 11.01 -4.04
N ASP A 291 -44.22 10.72 -2.98
CA ASP A 291 -43.69 10.74 -1.61
C ASP A 291 -42.63 9.63 -1.41
N ALA A 292 -42.84 8.46 -2.00
CA ALA A 292 -41.84 7.39 -2.02
C ALA A 292 -40.55 7.81 -2.75
N LEU A 293 -40.66 8.41 -3.95
CA LEU A 293 -39.48 8.87 -4.70
C LEU A 293 -38.75 10.02 -3.99
N ARG A 294 -39.47 10.94 -3.34
CA ARG A 294 -38.88 12.00 -2.52
C ARG A 294 -38.08 11.42 -1.34
N GLN A 295 -38.65 10.44 -0.63
CA GLN A 295 -37.93 9.76 0.45
C GLN A 295 -36.68 9.03 -0.07
N GLN A 296 -36.77 8.35 -1.22
CA GLN A 296 -35.62 7.72 -1.84
C GLN A 296 -34.54 8.75 -2.23
N PHE A 297 -34.94 9.89 -2.79
CA PHE A 297 -34.04 10.98 -3.11
C PHE A 297 -33.34 11.52 -1.86
N GLU A 298 -34.07 11.79 -0.78
CA GLU A 298 -33.49 12.28 0.47
C GLU A 298 -32.50 11.28 1.10
N MET A 299 -32.87 9.99 1.14
CA MET A 299 -31.98 8.94 1.64
C MET A 299 -30.69 8.82 0.82
N ARG A 300 -30.82 8.80 -0.52
CA ARG A 300 -29.66 8.72 -1.43
C ARG A 300 -28.81 9.98 -1.36
N ALA A 301 -29.41 11.16 -1.29
CA ALA A 301 -28.70 12.43 -1.12
C ALA A 301 -27.95 12.49 0.22
N LYS A 302 -28.53 11.97 1.30
CA LYS A 302 -27.85 11.86 2.61
C LYS A 302 -26.66 10.90 2.55
N ARG A 303 -26.82 9.72 1.95
CA ARG A 303 -25.72 8.77 1.72
C ARG A 303 -24.63 9.36 0.84
N TYR A 304 -24.99 10.08 -0.22
CA TYR A 304 -24.06 10.79 -1.08
C TYR A 304 -23.25 11.83 -0.29
N LYS A 305 -23.93 12.66 0.54
CA LYS A 305 -23.25 13.60 1.44
C LYS A 305 -22.33 12.92 2.45
N GLN A 306 -22.70 11.75 2.97
CA GLN A 306 -21.84 10.97 3.88
C GLN A 306 -20.58 10.44 3.18
N ILE A 307 -20.73 9.90 1.97
CA ILE A 307 -19.58 9.46 1.14
C ILE A 307 -18.69 10.66 0.81
N TYR A 308 -19.30 11.82 0.54
CA TYR A 308 -18.60 13.07 0.28
C TYR A 308 -17.79 13.54 1.50
N SER A 309 -18.39 13.54 2.71
CA SER A 309 -17.71 13.98 3.94
C SER A 309 -16.61 13.02 4.42
N LEU A 310 -16.79 11.71 4.25
CA LEU A 310 -15.79 10.71 4.66
C LEU A 310 -14.52 10.75 3.80
N ASN A 311 -14.58 11.39 2.64
CA ASN A 311 -13.48 11.51 1.68
C ASN A 311 -13.04 12.96 1.53
N GLU A 312 -12.99 13.75 2.60
CA GLU A 312 -12.65 15.17 2.58
C GLU A 312 -11.27 15.47 1.97
N GLN A 313 -10.28 14.57 2.16
CA GLN A 313 -8.97 14.63 1.49
C GLN A 313 -9.08 14.45 -0.05
N PHE A 314 -10.14 13.80 -0.51
CA PHE A 314 -10.46 13.62 -1.93
C PHE A 314 -11.13 14.88 -2.52
N LEU A 315 -11.81 15.67 -1.68
CA LEU A 315 -12.57 16.87 -2.08
C LEU A 315 -11.70 18.05 -2.49
N THR A 316 -10.43 18.08 -2.08
CA THR A 316 -9.48 19.10 -2.55
C THR A 316 -8.88 18.77 -3.93
N ILE A 317 -8.99 17.52 -4.38
CA ILE A 317 -8.38 17.03 -5.62
C ILE A 317 -9.38 17.05 -6.79
N VAL A 318 -10.68 16.86 -6.52
CA VAL A 318 -11.69 16.55 -7.55
C VAL A 318 -12.45 17.74 -8.16
N PRO A 319 -12.68 18.92 -7.52
CA PRO A 319 -13.54 19.93 -8.13
C PRO A 319 -12.87 20.77 -9.21
N THR A 320 -11.54 20.87 -9.25
CA THR A 320 -10.87 21.85 -10.11
C THR A 320 -10.21 21.28 -11.36
N GLN A 321 -9.69 20.04 -11.35
CA GLN A 321 -9.08 19.44 -12.54
C GLN A 321 -9.13 17.91 -12.43
N ASN A 322 -9.60 17.21 -13.46
CA ASN A 322 -9.71 15.74 -13.57
C ASN A 322 -8.34 14.99 -13.54
N HIS A 323 -7.37 15.45 -12.76
CA HIS A 323 -5.99 15.03 -12.83
C HIS A 323 -5.53 14.52 -11.45
N VAL A 324 -5.86 13.25 -11.19
CA VAL A 324 -5.30 12.48 -10.07
C VAL A 324 -3.78 12.36 -10.19
N THR A 325 -3.26 12.30 -11.42
CA THR A 325 -1.85 12.04 -11.72
C THR A 325 -0.89 13.12 -11.22
N PRO A 326 -1.06 14.43 -11.51
CA PRO A 326 -0.14 15.48 -11.03
C PRO A 326 -0.14 15.64 -9.50
N TYR A 327 -1.27 15.37 -8.84
CA TYR A 327 -1.32 15.35 -7.38
C TYR A 327 -0.42 14.23 -6.81
N LEU A 328 -0.55 13.03 -7.36
CA LEU A 328 0.26 11.87 -6.94
C LEU A 328 1.75 12.09 -7.24
N GLU A 329 2.09 12.72 -8.36
CA GLU A 329 3.48 13.04 -8.73
C GLU A 329 4.14 14.01 -7.74
N ARG A 330 3.41 15.03 -7.27
CA ARG A 330 3.92 15.93 -6.21
C ARG A 330 4.17 15.19 -4.91
N MET A 331 3.25 14.30 -4.53
CA MET A 331 3.37 13.53 -3.29
C MET A 331 4.49 12.48 -3.38
N GLU A 332 4.67 11.86 -4.55
CA GLU A 332 5.77 10.95 -4.86
C GLU A 332 7.13 11.66 -4.75
N ALA A 333 7.25 12.88 -5.28
CA ALA A 333 8.45 13.70 -5.14
C ALA A 333 8.78 14.01 -3.66
N GLN A 334 7.78 14.41 -2.87
CA GLN A 334 7.96 14.67 -1.44
C GLN A 334 8.43 13.43 -0.65
N LEU A 335 7.88 12.26 -0.96
CA LEU A 335 8.31 11.00 -0.35
C LEU A 335 9.73 10.60 -0.78
N HIS A 336 10.11 10.86 -2.03
CA HIS A 336 11.47 10.63 -2.49
C HIS A 336 12.48 11.53 -1.78
N ASP A 337 12.14 12.80 -1.55
CA ASP A 337 12.96 13.73 -0.77
C ASP A 337 13.11 13.23 0.69
N GLU A 338 12.03 12.80 1.32
CA GLU A 338 12.08 12.19 2.67
C GLU A 338 12.97 10.94 2.70
N LEU A 339 12.83 10.05 1.72
CA LEU A 339 13.66 8.85 1.61
C LEU A 339 15.14 9.19 1.44
N ALA A 340 15.47 10.22 0.65
CA ALA A 340 16.83 10.69 0.47
C ALA A 340 17.43 11.23 1.78
N ASP A 341 16.65 11.98 2.56
CA ASP A 341 17.08 12.48 3.86
C ASP A 341 17.34 11.35 4.87
N TRP A 342 16.49 10.32 4.91
CA TRP A 342 16.73 9.15 5.77
C TRP A 342 17.97 8.36 5.34
N ASN A 343 18.18 8.17 4.04
CA ASN A 343 19.38 7.51 3.52
C ASN A 343 20.66 8.29 3.90
N ARG A 344 20.62 9.63 3.81
CA ARG A 344 21.73 10.49 4.25
C ARG A 344 22.01 10.32 5.75
N GLN A 345 20.98 10.31 6.60
CA GLN A 345 21.15 10.09 8.03
C GLN A 345 21.78 8.73 8.35
N ILE A 346 21.38 7.67 7.64
CA ILE A 346 21.97 6.33 7.78
C ILE A 346 23.46 6.34 7.38
N GLU A 347 23.81 6.98 6.26
CA GLU A 347 25.21 7.08 5.83
C GLU A 347 26.09 7.87 6.82
N GLU A 348 25.59 8.99 7.31
CA GLU A 348 26.30 9.80 8.31
C GLU A 348 26.51 9.05 9.62
N PHE A 349 25.50 8.30 10.06
CA PHE A 349 25.58 7.45 11.25
C PHE A 349 26.65 6.37 11.08
N ASN A 350 26.62 5.62 9.97
CA ASN A 350 27.62 4.58 9.69
C ASN A 350 29.06 5.13 9.62
N LYS A 351 29.26 6.33 9.06
CA LYS A 351 30.57 6.98 9.02
C LYS A 351 31.07 7.34 10.43
N LYS A 352 30.20 7.91 11.28
CA LYS A 352 30.55 8.26 12.66
C LYS A 352 30.92 7.01 13.47
N ASP A 353 30.16 5.93 13.33
CA ASP A 353 30.43 4.67 14.03
C ASP A 353 31.78 4.06 13.61
N LEU A 354 32.12 4.14 12.33
CA LEU A 354 33.41 3.67 11.82
C LEU A 354 34.58 4.46 12.42
N ILE A 355 34.44 5.79 12.50
CA ILE A 355 35.48 6.67 13.08
C ILE A 355 35.66 6.39 14.57
N VAL A 356 34.56 6.21 15.32
CA VAL A 356 34.61 5.87 16.75
C VAL A 356 35.25 4.50 16.96
N ALA A 357 34.90 3.49 16.15
CA ALA A 357 35.49 2.17 16.24
C ALA A 357 37.01 2.17 15.95
N VAL A 358 37.47 2.93 14.96
CA VAL A 358 38.90 3.06 14.66
C VAL A 358 39.63 3.77 15.81
N SER A 359 39.04 4.84 16.35
CA SER A 359 39.62 5.61 17.46
C SER A 359 39.73 4.76 18.74
N ASN A 360 38.70 3.98 19.06
CA ASN A 360 38.72 3.09 20.22
C ASN A 360 39.77 1.97 20.08
N ASN A 361 39.88 1.35 18.90
CA ASN A 361 40.93 0.34 18.66
C ASN A 361 42.34 0.92 18.86
N PHE A 362 42.57 2.18 18.46
CA PHE A 362 43.85 2.84 18.65
C PHE A 362 44.16 3.06 20.14
N ILE A 363 43.18 3.54 20.91
CA ILE A 363 43.32 3.72 22.37
C ILE A 363 43.60 2.39 23.08
N ASP A 364 42.85 1.34 22.76
CA ASP A 364 43.03 0.00 23.32
C ASP A 364 44.42 -0.56 23.01
N SER A 365 44.92 -0.32 21.78
CA SER A 365 46.24 -0.73 21.34
C SER A 365 47.35 -0.05 22.14
N GLN A 366 47.30 1.27 22.29
CA GLN A 366 48.27 2.02 23.10
C GLN A 366 48.29 1.56 24.56
N GLN A 367 47.12 1.29 25.15
CA GLN A 367 47.04 0.76 26.52
C GLN A 367 47.68 -0.61 26.66
N CYS A 368 47.49 -1.50 25.68
CA CYS A 368 48.11 -2.82 25.67
C CYS A 368 49.63 -2.74 25.56
N ILE A 369 50.15 -1.90 24.67
CA ILE A 369 51.60 -1.69 24.48
C ILE A 369 52.22 -1.15 25.78
N LYS A 370 51.60 -0.12 26.38
CA LYS A 370 52.09 0.47 27.63
C LYS A 370 52.12 -0.54 28.78
N ARG A 371 51.07 -1.36 28.92
CA ARG A 371 51.02 -2.44 29.93
C ARG A 371 52.16 -3.45 29.73
N ASP A 372 52.41 -3.85 28.49
CA ASP A 372 53.48 -4.79 28.16
C ASP A 372 54.87 -4.18 28.42
N TRP A 373 55.05 -2.87 28.18
CA TRP A 373 56.27 -2.14 28.55
C TRP A 373 56.52 -2.12 30.06
N GLU A 374 55.51 -1.71 30.84
CA GLU A 374 55.58 -1.70 32.31
C GLU A 374 55.88 -3.09 32.87
N TYR A 375 55.35 -4.14 32.24
CA TYR A 375 55.62 -5.52 32.61
C TYR A 375 57.07 -5.93 32.32
N LEU A 376 57.64 -5.52 31.18
CA LEU A 376 59.05 -5.77 30.84
C LEU A 376 60.01 -5.01 31.76
N ILE A 377 59.66 -3.81 32.21
CA ILE A 377 60.45 -3.06 33.21
C ILE A 377 60.47 -3.81 34.55
N LYS A 378 59.32 -4.29 35.01
CA LYS A 378 59.20 -5.05 36.28
C LYS A 378 59.83 -6.44 36.20
N HIS A 379 59.82 -7.03 35.01
CA HIS A 379 60.38 -8.35 34.73
C HIS A 379 61.29 -8.22 33.51
N PRO A 380 62.58 -7.86 33.69
CA PRO A 380 63.52 -7.78 32.58
C PRO A 380 63.85 -9.17 32.03
N LEU A 381 64.24 -9.24 30.76
CA LEU A 381 64.72 -10.46 30.13
C LEU A 381 66.24 -10.51 30.21
N GLU A 382 66.78 -11.65 30.62
CA GLU A 382 68.22 -11.84 30.59
C GLU A 382 68.69 -11.82 29.13
N ASN A 383 69.76 -11.09 28.84
CA ASN A 383 70.35 -10.92 27.51
C ASN A 383 69.49 -10.20 26.46
N ILE A 384 68.37 -9.57 26.84
CA ILE A 384 67.52 -8.79 25.93
C ILE A 384 67.14 -7.47 26.60
N MET A 385 67.51 -6.36 25.98
CA MET A 385 67.18 -5.00 26.41
C MET A 385 66.42 -4.32 25.28
N ILE A 386 65.19 -3.86 25.51
CA ILE A 386 64.37 -3.20 24.49
C ILE A 386 63.54 -2.13 25.15
N ASP A 387 63.49 -0.95 24.53
CA ASP A 387 62.68 0.18 24.96
C ASP A 387 62.08 0.91 23.74
N PRO A 388 61.01 1.71 23.94
CA PRO A 388 60.54 2.66 22.94
C PRO A 388 61.69 3.55 22.43
N ILE A 389 61.68 3.90 21.14
CA ILE A 389 62.72 4.77 20.57
C ILE A 389 62.70 6.16 21.20
N ASN A 390 61.51 6.67 21.50
CA ASN A 390 61.30 7.90 22.25
C ASN A 390 59.99 7.82 23.04
N ASP A 391 59.80 8.74 23.99
CA ASP A 391 58.64 8.75 24.89
C ASP A 391 57.31 9.08 24.17
N ASP A 392 57.38 9.69 22.98
CA ASP A 392 56.21 10.12 22.19
C ASP A 392 55.68 9.02 21.25
N ASP A 393 56.52 8.06 20.86
CA ASP A 393 56.21 6.99 19.92
C ASP A 393 56.26 5.61 20.59
N LEU A 394 55.11 5.21 21.12
CA LEU A 394 54.93 3.88 21.70
C LEU A 394 54.90 2.75 20.67
N TYR A 395 54.78 3.03 19.35
CA TYR A 395 54.60 2.00 18.33
C TYR A 395 55.93 1.51 17.73
N HIS A 396 57.04 2.20 17.98
CA HIS A 396 58.35 1.83 17.44
C HIS A 396 59.36 1.71 18.56
N TRP A 397 59.84 0.49 18.79
CA TRP A 397 60.80 0.19 19.83
C TRP A 397 62.11 -0.28 19.23
N GLN A 398 63.17 -0.14 20.00
CA GLN A 398 64.50 -0.58 19.63
C GLN A 398 65.19 -1.21 20.83
N GLY A 399 66.06 -2.17 20.55
CA GLY A 399 66.80 -2.82 21.59
C GLY A 399 67.91 -3.69 21.08
N ILE A 400 68.62 -4.30 22.01
CA ILE A 400 69.75 -5.16 21.76
C ILE A 400 69.51 -6.49 22.46
N PHE A 401 69.89 -7.58 21.80
CA PHE A 401 70.08 -8.85 22.48
C PHE A 401 71.51 -9.35 22.32
N ILE A 402 71.97 -10.07 23.35
CA ILE A 402 73.27 -10.74 23.35
C ILE A 402 73.05 -12.17 22.85
N GLY A 403 73.83 -12.60 21.87
CA GLY A 403 73.66 -13.93 21.29
C GLY A 403 73.86 -15.04 22.33
N PRO A 404 73.09 -16.15 22.26
CA PRO A 404 73.14 -17.17 23.29
C PRO A 404 74.48 -17.90 23.37
N ASN A 405 74.84 -18.32 24.58
CA ASN A 405 75.96 -19.23 24.83
C ASN A 405 75.76 -20.55 24.07
N ASP A 406 76.87 -21.19 23.71
CA ASP A 406 76.90 -22.46 22.97
C ASP A 406 76.29 -22.39 21.55
N THR A 407 76.24 -21.19 20.97
CA THR A 407 75.88 -20.95 19.57
C THR A 407 76.96 -20.16 18.84
N SER A 408 76.95 -20.19 17.51
CA SER A 408 77.81 -19.32 16.67
C SER A 408 77.61 -17.81 16.88
N TYR A 409 76.54 -17.41 17.57
CA TYR A 409 76.19 -16.01 17.84
C TYR A 409 76.68 -15.53 19.21
N LYS A 410 77.32 -16.41 19.99
CA LYS A 410 77.80 -16.12 21.34
C LYS A 410 78.62 -14.82 21.36
N ASP A 411 78.44 -14.04 22.43
CA ASP A 411 79.10 -12.74 22.67
C ASP A 411 78.79 -11.63 21.64
N GLY A 412 77.96 -11.92 20.63
CA GLY A 412 77.50 -10.95 19.63
C GLY A 412 76.37 -10.05 20.14
N TRP A 413 76.43 -8.76 19.80
CA TRP A 413 75.45 -7.73 20.13
C TRP A 413 74.60 -7.38 18.91
N PHE A 414 73.32 -7.76 18.93
CA PHE A 414 72.42 -7.63 17.80
C PHE A 414 71.32 -6.61 18.06
N LEU A 415 71.25 -5.60 17.21
CA LEU A 415 70.26 -4.54 17.28
C LEU A 415 68.96 -4.96 16.60
N VAL A 416 67.86 -4.93 17.33
CA VAL A 416 66.51 -5.29 16.90
C VAL A 416 65.58 -4.08 17.00
N GLN A 417 64.70 -3.93 16.03
CA GLN A 417 63.58 -2.98 16.03
C GLN A 417 62.27 -3.76 16.12
N ILE A 418 61.31 -3.19 16.85
CA ILE A 418 59.95 -3.73 16.99
C ILE A 418 58.97 -2.68 16.52
N ASP A 419 58.16 -3.03 15.52
CA ASP A 419 57.09 -2.18 15.02
C ASP A 419 55.74 -2.79 15.38
N PHE A 420 54.96 -2.07 16.21
CA PHE A 420 53.62 -2.50 16.62
C PHE A 420 52.59 -2.05 15.58
N PRO A 421 51.62 -2.91 15.21
CA PRO A 421 50.49 -2.47 14.39
C PRO A 421 49.45 -1.71 15.24
N HIS A 422 48.70 -0.81 14.62
CA HIS A 422 47.64 -0.02 15.29
C HIS A 422 46.48 -0.87 15.86
N ASP A 423 46.36 -2.13 15.45
CA ASP A 423 45.41 -3.10 15.98
C ASP A 423 46.04 -4.12 16.94
N PHE A 424 47.26 -3.89 17.44
CA PHE A 424 47.87 -4.68 18.51
C PHE A 424 46.94 -4.72 19.74
N PRO A 425 46.72 -5.87 20.42
CA PRO A 425 47.40 -7.16 20.25
C PRO A 425 46.69 -8.13 19.28
N LYS A 426 45.71 -7.69 18.47
CA LYS A 426 45.04 -8.59 17.49
C LYS A 426 46.03 -9.09 16.44
N LYS A 427 46.97 -8.23 16.03
CA LYS A 427 48.12 -8.60 15.21
C LYS A 427 49.40 -8.50 16.02
N LYS A 428 50.33 -9.42 15.73
CA LYS A 428 51.66 -9.44 16.34
C LYS A 428 52.51 -8.24 15.89
N PRO A 429 53.47 -7.81 16.71
CA PRO A 429 54.47 -6.85 16.28
C PRO A 429 55.45 -7.48 15.28
N MET A 430 56.06 -6.64 14.45
CA MET A 430 57.10 -7.05 13.51
C MET A 430 58.49 -6.91 14.16
N LEU A 431 59.34 -7.92 14.04
CA LEU A 431 60.72 -7.89 14.53
C LEU A 431 61.69 -7.77 13.36
N LYS A 432 62.58 -6.78 13.41
CA LYS A 432 63.58 -6.53 12.37
C LYS A 432 64.97 -6.36 12.96
N LEU A 433 65.92 -7.17 12.52
CA LEU A 433 67.32 -7.05 12.86
C LEU A 433 68.00 -6.04 11.94
N THR A 434 68.60 -5.02 12.54
CA THR A 434 69.40 -4.02 11.83
C THR A 434 70.87 -4.41 11.78
N THR A 435 71.33 -5.20 12.76
CA THR A 435 72.62 -5.89 12.69
C THR A 435 72.52 -7.04 11.69
N LYS A 436 73.47 -7.10 10.74
CA LYS A 436 73.56 -8.21 9.78
C LYS A 436 73.87 -9.51 10.52
N ILE A 437 73.08 -10.54 10.25
CA ILE A 437 73.23 -11.88 10.81
C ILE A 437 72.97 -12.90 9.69
N ASP A 438 73.76 -13.97 9.65
CA ASP A 438 73.46 -15.13 8.81
C ASP A 438 72.69 -16.16 9.65
N HIS A 439 71.36 -16.14 9.56
CA HIS A 439 70.47 -17.00 10.34
C HIS A 439 69.31 -17.53 9.48
N PRO A 440 68.98 -18.83 9.54
CA PRO A 440 67.92 -19.44 8.72
C PRO A 440 66.52 -18.79 8.82
N ASN A 441 66.18 -18.24 9.98
CA ASN A 441 64.89 -17.60 10.24
C ASN A 441 64.89 -16.06 10.06
N VAL A 442 65.95 -15.49 9.50
CA VAL A 442 66.07 -14.04 9.26
C VAL A 442 66.17 -13.80 7.77
N THR A 443 65.35 -12.91 7.23
CA THR A 443 65.38 -12.56 5.79
C THR A 443 66.60 -11.69 5.47
N THR A 444 66.90 -11.52 4.18
CA THR A 444 67.96 -10.59 3.72
C THR A 444 67.72 -9.13 4.13
N GLU A 445 66.46 -8.76 4.36
CA GLU A 445 66.04 -7.45 4.88
C GLU A 445 66.09 -7.34 6.42
N GLY A 446 66.47 -8.43 7.10
CA GLY A 446 66.57 -8.50 8.56
C GLY A 446 65.27 -8.87 9.27
N ILE A 447 64.17 -9.13 8.56
CA ILE A 447 62.87 -9.47 9.18
C ILE A 447 62.96 -10.88 9.76
N MET A 448 62.60 -11.03 11.04
CA MET A 448 62.60 -12.33 11.70
C MET A 448 61.25 -13.04 11.53
N LYS A 449 61.30 -14.31 11.10
CA LYS A 449 60.12 -15.16 10.97
C LYS A 449 60.10 -16.20 12.08
N LEU A 450 59.20 -16.03 13.04
CA LEU A 450 59.02 -17.00 14.11
C LEU A 450 58.13 -18.15 13.59
N CYS A 451 58.50 -19.40 13.84
CA CYS A 451 57.90 -20.56 13.16
C CYS A 451 56.41 -20.79 13.41
N ASN A 452 55.78 -20.05 14.32
CA ASN A 452 54.36 -20.14 14.61
C ASN A 452 53.65 -18.81 14.35
N ASP A 453 53.86 -18.18 13.20
CA ASP A 453 53.17 -16.93 12.86
C ASP A 453 51.63 -17.06 12.83
N GLN A 454 51.10 -18.29 12.74
CA GLN A 454 49.67 -18.60 12.92
C GLN A 454 49.22 -18.84 14.37
N SER A 455 50.13 -18.91 15.35
CA SER A 455 49.79 -19.15 16.77
C SER A 455 49.76 -17.90 17.63
N TRP A 456 49.98 -16.71 17.05
CA TRP A 456 49.82 -15.47 17.81
C TRP A 456 48.37 -15.33 18.25
N SER A 457 48.17 -15.17 19.56
CA SER A 457 46.88 -14.81 20.15
C SER A 457 47.00 -13.46 20.82
N SER A 458 45.89 -12.71 20.89
CA SER A 458 45.82 -11.43 21.62
C SER A 458 46.09 -11.54 23.13
N HIS A 459 46.24 -12.77 23.64
CA HIS A 459 46.62 -13.08 25.02
C HIS A 459 48.14 -13.35 25.18
N ASP A 460 48.90 -13.46 24.09
CA ASP A 460 50.36 -13.58 24.15
C ASP A 460 50.97 -12.21 24.53
N HIS A 461 51.71 -12.18 25.65
CA HIS A 461 52.45 -10.99 26.06
C HIS A 461 53.72 -10.80 25.22
N LEU A 462 54.12 -9.53 25.02
CA LEU A 462 55.37 -9.17 24.32
C LEU A 462 56.59 -9.89 24.89
N ARG A 463 56.69 -10.03 26.22
CA ARG A 463 57.79 -10.79 26.88
C ARG A 463 57.91 -12.21 26.34
N SER A 464 56.80 -12.93 26.22
CA SER A 464 56.77 -14.30 25.68
C SER A 464 57.18 -14.33 24.21
N TYR A 465 56.80 -13.30 23.45
CA TYR A 465 57.19 -13.14 22.05
C TYR A 465 58.71 -12.94 21.89
N LEU A 466 59.32 -12.11 22.73
CA LEU A 466 60.77 -11.89 22.78
C LEU A 466 61.54 -13.13 23.23
N LEU A 467 60.98 -13.94 24.15
CA LEU A 467 61.55 -15.23 24.50
C LEU A 467 61.54 -16.21 23.32
N ARG A 468 60.46 -16.24 22.52
CA ARG A 468 60.39 -17.05 21.30
C ARG A 468 61.41 -16.59 20.25
N MET A 469 61.64 -15.28 20.13
CA MET A 469 62.71 -14.70 19.30
C MET A 469 64.07 -15.29 19.71
N TYR A 470 64.41 -15.23 21.00
CA TYR A 470 65.68 -15.73 21.52
C TYR A 470 65.84 -17.25 21.35
N GLN A 471 64.76 -18.01 21.56
CA GLN A 471 64.74 -19.46 21.34
C GLN A 471 65.02 -19.84 19.90
N ILE A 472 64.57 -19.04 18.92
CA ILE A 472 64.83 -19.31 17.50
C ILE A 472 66.28 -19.08 17.12
N ILE A 473 66.97 -18.12 17.77
CA ILE A 473 68.42 -17.95 17.61
C ILE A 473 69.18 -19.17 18.16
N PHE A 474 68.70 -19.74 19.27
CA PHE A 474 69.29 -20.93 19.88
C PHE A 474 69.01 -22.21 19.07
N TYR A 475 67.79 -22.38 18.60
CA TYR A 475 67.33 -23.54 17.83
C TYR A 475 66.75 -23.11 16.48
N PRO A 476 67.60 -22.84 15.47
CA PRO A 476 67.14 -22.45 14.15
C PRO A 476 66.21 -23.51 13.55
N LYS A 477 65.13 -23.06 12.91
CA LYS A 477 64.14 -23.94 12.28
C LYS A 477 64.09 -23.69 10.77
N VAL A 478 64.45 -24.69 9.97
CA VAL A 478 64.40 -24.60 8.51
C VAL A 478 62.96 -24.87 8.04
N GLN A 479 62.25 -23.85 7.58
CA GLN A 479 60.91 -24.02 7.00
C GLN A 479 60.99 -24.51 5.54
N SER A 480 60.04 -25.36 5.13
CA SER A 480 60.01 -26.02 3.81
C SER A 480 59.77 -25.06 2.64
N ASP A 481 59.13 -23.92 2.88
CA ASP A 481 58.45 -23.14 1.83
C ASP A 481 59.25 -21.91 1.34
N HIS A 482 60.50 -21.75 1.78
CA HIS A 482 61.33 -20.65 1.31
C HIS A 482 62.43 -21.12 0.37
N ASN A 483 62.42 -20.54 -0.83
CA ASN A 483 63.56 -20.41 -1.74
C ASN A 483 64.66 -19.55 -1.12
N SER A 484 65.16 -19.90 0.07
CA SER A 484 66.36 -19.32 0.65
C SER A 484 67.59 -20.01 0.07
N SER A 485 67.64 -20.10 -1.26
CA SER A 485 68.81 -20.56 -2.03
C SER A 485 70.04 -19.66 -1.83
N GLN A 486 69.95 -18.62 -1.00
CA GLN A 486 70.99 -17.64 -0.69
C GLN A 486 71.50 -17.65 0.75
N SER A 487 70.81 -18.29 1.72
CA SER A 487 71.39 -18.45 3.06
C SER A 487 72.34 -19.64 3.01
N MET A 488 73.64 -19.36 3.06
CA MET A 488 74.67 -20.41 3.18
C MET A 488 74.42 -21.23 4.45
N ALA A 489 73.92 -20.62 5.55
CA ALA A 489 73.49 -21.35 6.73
C ALA A 489 72.43 -22.44 6.44
N ILE A 490 71.45 -22.22 5.55
CA ILE A 490 70.43 -23.24 5.20
C ILE A 490 71.01 -24.35 4.30
N GLN A 491 71.89 -24.00 3.36
CA GLN A 491 72.58 -24.98 2.51
C GLN A 491 73.58 -25.83 3.31
N GLN A 492 74.26 -25.23 4.29
CA GLN A 492 75.23 -25.89 5.18
C GLN A 492 74.54 -26.72 6.26
N PHE A 493 73.42 -26.25 6.84
CA PHE A 493 72.64 -27.01 7.84
C PHE A 493 72.05 -28.32 7.28
N ARG A 494 71.84 -28.40 5.95
CA ARG A 494 71.33 -29.60 5.26
C ARG A 494 72.42 -30.63 4.89
N ASN A 495 73.68 -30.22 4.75
CA ASN A 495 74.71 -31.02 4.08
C ASN A 495 75.88 -31.49 4.96
N ASP A 496 76.29 -30.78 6.02
CA ASP A 496 77.32 -31.29 6.95
C ASP A 496 77.36 -30.53 8.30
N ARG A 497 77.46 -31.25 9.43
CA ARG A 497 77.39 -30.67 10.79
C ARG A 497 78.72 -30.13 11.34
N THR A 498 79.84 -30.36 10.66
CA THR A 498 81.19 -30.07 11.17
C THR A 498 81.75 -28.73 10.69
N THR A 499 81.24 -28.19 9.57
CA THR A 499 81.54 -26.83 9.06
C THR A 499 80.57 -25.76 9.58
N LEU A 500 79.69 -26.16 10.51
CA LEU A 500 78.47 -25.44 10.92
C LEU A 500 78.73 -24.10 11.63
N ASP A 501 79.92 -23.92 12.21
CA ASP A 501 80.18 -22.82 13.13
C ASP A 501 81.10 -21.70 12.60
N GLU A 502 81.67 -21.80 11.40
CA GLU A 502 82.66 -20.79 10.96
C GLU A 502 82.02 -19.55 10.32
N THR A 503 80.99 -19.72 9.47
CA THR A 503 80.42 -18.60 8.71
C THR A 503 79.52 -17.70 9.57
N PRO A 504 78.52 -18.22 10.33
CA PRO A 504 77.70 -17.39 11.20
C PRO A 504 78.52 -16.73 12.32
N LYS A 505 79.56 -17.42 12.83
CA LYS A 505 80.51 -16.86 13.77
C LYS A 505 81.33 -15.72 13.17
N ARG A 506 81.88 -15.89 11.97
CA ARG A 506 82.61 -14.81 11.26
C ARG A 506 81.73 -13.59 11.03
N TRP A 507 80.44 -13.78 10.71
CA TRP A 507 79.49 -12.67 10.59
C TRP A 507 79.25 -11.98 11.92
N THR A 508 79.11 -12.75 13.00
CA THR A 508 78.95 -12.25 14.36
C THR A 508 80.18 -11.41 14.77
N ASP A 509 81.39 -11.94 14.59
CA ASP A 509 82.65 -11.25 14.89
C ASP A 509 82.87 -9.99 14.04
N THR A 510 82.26 -9.90 12.85
CA THR A 510 82.40 -8.75 11.95
C THR A 510 81.35 -7.67 12.23
N TYR A 511 80.09 -8.06 12.40
CA TYR A 511 78.95 -7.14 12.38
C TYR A 511 78.31 -6.91 13.75
N ALA A 512 78.44 -7.86 14.69
CA ALA A 512 77.79 -7.84 15.99
C ALA A 512 78.75 -7.46 17.13
N VAL A 513 79.76 -6.62 16.85
CA VAL A 513 80.75 -6.17 17.85
C VAL A 513 80.20 -4.97 18.63
N LEU A 514 80.34 -5.02 19.96
CA LEU A 514 79.82 -4.02 20.91
C LEU A 514 80.08 -2.56 20.50
N TYR A 515 81.28 -2.23 20.00
CA TYR A 515 81.63 -0.86 19.62
C TYR A 515 80.76 -0.31 18.46
N ASN A 516 80.55 -1.14 17.42
CA ASN A 516 79.75 -0.76 16.24
C ASN A 516 78.24 -0.71 16.55
N THR A 517 77.77 -1.53 17.48
CA THR A 517 76.36 -1.59 17.89
C THR A 517 76.01 -0.48 18.88
N ARG A 518 76.93 -0.14 19.80
CA ARG A 518 76.75 0.91 20.80
C ARG A 518 76.71 2.31 20.20
N GLU A 519 77.59 2.65 19.26
CA GLU A 519 77.53 3.96 18.57
C GLU A 519 76.20 4.15 17.82
N LYS A 520 75.69 3.09 17.18
CA LYS A 520 74.40 3.14 16.47
C LYS A 520 73.18 3.19 17.38
N TYR A 521 73.28 2.64 18.59
CA TYR A 521 72.23 2.72 19.61
C TYR A 521 72.16 4.13 20.22
N ILE A 522 73.33 4.71 20.54
CA ILE A 522 73.41 6.04 21.18
C ILE A 522 73.13 7.19 20.20
N GLN A 523 73.59 7.12 18.94
CA GLN A 523 73.36 8.18 17.94
C GLN A 523 71.88 8.38 17.53
N LYS A 524 70.95 7.55 18.01
CA LYS A 524 69.51 7.65 17.72
C LYS A 524 68.65 7.90 18.95
N SER A 525 69.22 7.86 20.16
CA SER A 525 68.52 8.11 21.43
C SER A 525 68.64 9.56 21.91
N ASP A 526 69.54 10.34 21.31
CA ASP A 526 69.62 11.81 21.43
C ASP A 526 68.86 12.46 20.26
#